data_AF-A0A1D2MNW1-F1
#
_entry.id   AF-A0A1D2MNW1-F1
#
_cell.length_a   1.000
_cell.length_b   1.000
_cell.length_c   1.000
_cell.angle_alpha   90.00
_cell.angle_beta   90.00
_cell.angle_gamma   90.00
#
_symmetry.space_group_name_H-M   'P 1'
#
loop_
_entity.id
_entity.type
_entity.pdbx_description
1 polymer ?
#
loop_
_entity_poly.entity_id
_entity_poly.type
_entity_poly.pdbx_seq_one_letter_code
_entity_poly.pdbx_strand_id
1 'polypeptide(L)'
;MRPITTKSIDTPYLMFAEGGGISLSTSNHKQSLKMSSKRVTRHGVSAGGESSLKGILKEGRGGVEGSSVLPPNFRPMVALLEGRDCSVEMSILKDVATVAFCDATSIAEIHQKVFLESWGIFLWDRIQLTAEELEKFRSLKVIVKIGPGVENVDLEAAAQKQIAVCNVDGYGIEEAADTTIGMILNLFRRINWFDKMVKDGNDFKNFENIEEEGGICSRIRGHILGLIGLGRVGVAVALRAKAFGFNVIFFDPYLEDGYENSYGLTRVHNMTELLVQSHCVSLHCGLRGIDSPIINDYTIHLMRPGAFLVNVSHRRLVDEVSVAKALYR
;
A
#
# COMPACT_ATOMS: atom_id res chain seq x y z
N MET A 1 -23.51 -43.80 7.58
CA MET A 1 -22.62 -42.79 8.19
C MET A 1 -21.34 -43.48 8.64
N ARG A 2 -20.20 -43.13 8.05
CA ARG A 2 -18.86 -43.47 8.57
C ARG A 2 -18.12 -42.14 8.80
N PRO A 3 -17.31 -42.02 9.85
CA PRO A 3 -16.53 -40.80 10.07
C PRO A 3 -15.40 -40.76 9.04
N ILE A 4 -15.31 -39.67 8.28
CA ILE A 4 -14.16 -39.37 7.45
C ILE A 4 -13.18 -38.62 8.34
N THR A 5 -12.10 -39.29 8.71
CA THR A 5 -10.92 -38.68 9.33
C THR A 5 -10.24 -37.77 8.31
N THR A 6 -10.29 -36.46 8.52
CA THR A 6 -9.51 -35.49 7.75
C THR A 6 -8.03 -35.62 8.13
N LYS A 7 -7.20 -36.12 7.22
CA LYS A 7 -5.76 -35.91 7.28
C LYS A 7 -5.46 -34.47 6.86
N SER A 8 -4.59 -33.80 7.61
CA SER A 8 -4.10 -32.45 7.32
C SER A 8 -3.39 -32.44 5.96
N ILE A 9 -3.73 -31.45 5.13
CA ILE A 9 -3.03 -31.17 3.88
C ILE A 9 -2.16 -29.94 4.16
N ASP A 10 -0.87 -30.21 4.33
CA ASP A 10 0.19 -29.21 4.47
C ASP A 10 0.48 -28.60 3.10
N THR A 11 -0.13 -27.47 2.73
CA THR A 11 0.65 -26.42 2.07
C THR A 11 -0.04 -25.05 2.05
N PRO A 12 0.70 -23.95 2.25
CA PRO A 12 0.05 -22.72 2.62
C PRO A 12 0.73 -21.51 1.98
N TYR A 13 0.03 -20.81 1.08
CA TYR A 13 0.62 -19.75 0.27
C TYR A 13 0.04 -18.38 0.62
N LEU A 14 0.93 -17.40 0.85
CA LEU A 14 0.60 -15.99 0.86
C LEU A 14 0.78 -15.44 -0.56
N MET A 15 -0.18 -14.63 -1.04
CA MET A 15 0.03 -13.84 -2.25
C MET A 15 0.26 -12.38 -1.85
N PHE A 16 1.36 -11.81 -2.33
CA PHE A 16 1.62 -10.37 -2.31
C PHE A 16 1.34 -9.82 -3.70
N ALA A 17 0.69 -8.66 -3.76
CA ALA A 17 0.65 -7.84 -4.97
C ALA A 17 1.39 -6.53 -4.66
N GLU A 18 2.63 -6.41 -5.14
CA GLU A 18 3.30 -5.12 -5.28
C GLU A 18 3.23 -4.70 -6.75
N GLY A 19 3.20 -3.38 -6.99
CA GLY A 19 3.10 -2.79 -8.31
C GLY A 19 4.05 -3.43 -9.32
N GLY A 20 3.48 -4.02 -10.37
CA GLY A 20 4.20 -4.44 -11.58
C GLY A 20 4.76 -5.87 -11.62
N GLY A 21 4.53 -6.73 -10.62
CA GLY A 21 4.93 -8.15 -10.76
C GLY A 21 4.73 -9.01 -9.53
N ILE A 22 4.28 -10.26 -9.74
CA ILE A 22 4.20 -11.30 -8.70
C ILE A 22 5.63 -11.83 -8.48
N SER A 23 6.19 -11.65 -7.28
CA SER A 23 7.45 -12.28 -6.89
C SER A 23 7.37 -12.96 -5.53
N LEU A 24 7.98 -14.14 -5.43
CA LEU A 24 8.24 -14.90 -4.22
C LEU A 24 9.66 -14.56 -3.76
N SER A 25 9.87 -14.12 -2.52
CA SER A 25 11.24 -13.89 -2.03
C SER A 25 11.45 -14.33 -0.57
N THR A 26 12.68 -14.81 -0.31
CA THR A 26 13.17 -15.28 0.99
C THR A 26 14.24 -14.33 1.56
N SER A 27 14.21 -14.15 2.88
CA SER A 27 14.93 -13.19 3.71
C SER A 27 16.47 -13.25 3.73
N ASN A 28 17.12 -12.13 4.10
CA ASN A 28 18.00 -12.06 5.30
C ASN A 28 18.54 -10.64 5.59
N HIS A 29 18.20 -10.06 6.75
CA HIS A 29 19.11 -9.70 7.87
C HIS A 29 18.53 -8.65 8.84
N LYS A 30 18.86 -8.83 10.13
CA LYS A 30 18.39 -8.09 11.31
C LYS A 30 19.36 -6.99 11.71
N GLN A 31 18.86 -5.89 12.27
CA GLN A 31 19.39 -5.30 13.51
C GLN A 31 18.42 -4.26 14.11
N SER A 32 18.33 -4.23 15.44
CA SER A 32 17.39 -3.42 16.23
C SER A 32 18.02 -2.12 16.72
N LEU A 33 17.23 -1.04 16.80
CA LEU A 33 17.52 0.12 17.63
C LEU A 33 16.22 0.63 18.27
N LYS A 34 16.22 0.80 19.60
CA LYS A 34 15.17 1.45 20.40
C LYS A 34 15.44 2.95 20.43
N MET A 35 14.43 3.82 20.26
CA MET A 35 14.36 5.14 20.91
C MET A 35 12.92 5.67 21.01
N SER A 36 12.76 6.59 21.97
CA SER A 36 11.56 7.09 22.65
C SER A 36 10.65 8.00 21.81
N SER A 37 9.33 7.84 21.95
CA SER A 37 8.32 8.70 21.31
C SER A 37 8.05 9.97 22.11
N LYS A 38 8.08 11.14 21.45
CA LYS A 38 7.40 12.35 21.91
C LYS A 38 6.27 12.70 20.94
N ARG A 39 5.07 12.89 21.50
CA ARG A 39 3.87 13.36 20.79
C ARG A 39 4.12 14.73 20.16
N VAL A 40 3.84 14.85 18.86
CA VAL A 40 3.60 16.14 18.20
C VAL A 40 2.14 16.19 17.77
N THR A 41 1.43 17.21 18.25
CA THR A 41 0.01 17.45 18.02
C THR A 41 -0.23 18.11 16.66
N ARG A 42 -1.32 17.68 16.01
CA ARG A 42 -1.83 18.14 14.71
C ARG A 42 -1.82 19.67 14.57
N HIS A 43 -1.23 20.18 13.49
CA HIS A 43 -1.75 21.34 12.78
C HIS A 43 -2.23 20.83 11.43
N GLY A 44 -3.53 20.53 11.35
CA GLY A 44 -4.19 20.27 10.08
C GLY A 44 -4.31 21.60 9.34
N VAL A 45 -3.65 21.72 8.19
CA VAL A 45 -3.96 22.76 7.23
C VAL A 45 -5.24 22.32 6.53
N SER A 46 -6.35 22.98 6.83
CA SER A 46 -7.61 22.81 6.12
C SER A 46 -7.42 23.23 4.65
N ALA A 47 -7.94 22.40 3.73
CA ALA A 47 -8.06 22.72 2.32
C ALA A 47 -8.78 24.06 2.13
N GLY A 48 -8.03 25.08 1.72
CA GLY A 48 -8.50 26.45 1.55
C GLY A 48 -7.47 27.25 0.76
N GLY A 49 -7.16 26.76 -0.44
CA GLY A 49 -6.19 27.35 -1.37
C GLY A 49 -5.64 26.26 -2.28
N GLU A 50 -6.12 26.17 -3.52
CA GLU A 50 -5.52 25.30 -4.54
C GLU A 50 -4.14 25.85 -4.93
N SER A 51 -3.12 25.59 -4.12
CA SER A 51 -1.73 25.77 -4.51
C SER A 51 -1.32 24.62 -5.43
N SER A 52 -1.80 24.64 -6.68
CA SER A 52 -1.41 23.68 -7.71
C SER A 52 0.12 23.66 -7.89
N LEU A 53 0.69 22.54 -8.33
CA LEU A 53 2.13 22.44 -8.65
C LEU A 53 2.58 23.59 -9.58
N LYS A 54 1.76 23.95 -10.56
CA LYS A 54 2.00 25.10 -11.45
C LYS A 54 2.00 26.43 -10.69
N GLY A 55 1.14 26.59 -9.69
CA GLY A 55 1.12 27.74 -8.77
C GLY A 55 2.41 27.85 -7.98
N ILE A 56 2.84 26.79 -7.30
CA ILE A 56 4.08 26.76 -6.51
C ILE A 56 5.31 27.10 -7.37
N LEU A 57 5.40 26.51 -8.57
CA LEU A 57 6.50 26.78 -9.52
C LEU A 57 6.48 28.22 -10.07
N LYS A 58 5.31 28.88 -10.08
CA LYS A 58 5.16 30.29 -10.49
C LYS A 58 5.40 31.26 -9.34
N GLU A 59 4.91 30.96 -8.13
CA GLU A 59 5.03 31.81 -6.93
C GLU A 59 6.43 31.87 -6.37
N GLY A 60 7.25 30.83 -6.57
CA GLY A 60 8.69 30.91 -6.31
C GLY A 60 9.42 32.02 -7.10
N ARG A 61 8.74 32.70 -8.03
CA ARG A 61 9.22 33.94 -8.67
C ARG A 61 9.05 35.21 -7.81
N GLY A 62 8.26 35.19 -6.74
CA GLY A 62 7.74 36.40 -6.10
C GLY A 62 8.06 36.60 -4.61
N GLY A 63 8.83 35.73 -3.96
CA GLY A 63 8.95 35.77 -2.49
C GLY A 63 10.33 35.47 -1.94
N VAL A 64 11.24 36.45 -2.01
CA VAL A 64 12.32 36.68 -1.02
C VAL A 64 12.70 38.16 -1.12
N GLU A 65 12.48 38.94 -0.05
CA GLU A 65 13.13 40.25 0.07
C GLU A 65 14.65 40.03 0.13
N GLY A 66 15.33 40.24 -1.00
CA GLY A 66 16.79 40.21 -1.09
C GLY A 66 17.43 39.22 -2.08
N SER A 67 16.69 38.50 -2.93
CA SER A 67 17.31 37.63 -3.95
C SER A 67 16.90 37.99 -5.38
N SER A 68 17.87 37.84 -6.29
CA SER A 68 17.85 38.18 -7.71
C SER A 68 16.52 37.88 -8.40
N VAL A 69 15.93 38.88 -9.06
CA VAL A 69 14.83 38.71 -10.01
C VAL A 69 15.21 37.60 -10.99
N LEU A 70 14.46 36.49 -10.98
CA LEU A 70 14.72 35.37 -11.90
C LEU A 70 14.61 35.86 -13.35
N PRO A 71 15.49 35.39 -14.25
CA PRO A 71 15.45 35.84 -15.63
C PRO A 71 14.09 35.54 -16.26
N PRO A 72 13.62 36.38 -17.21
CA PRO A 72 12.27 36.28 -17.78
C PRO A 72 11.94 34.91 -18.40
N ASN A 73 12.96 34.15 -18.81
CA ASN A 73 12.84 32.81 -19.38
C ASN A 73 13.29 31.67 -18.44
N PHE A 74 13.41 31.93 -17.13
CA PHE A 74 13.77 30.89 -16.17
C PHE A 74 12.72 29.78 -16.13
N ARG A 75 13.19 28.54 -16.35
CA ARG A 75 12.39 27.31 -16.24
C ARG A 75 12.93 26.49 -15.07
N PRO A 76 12.20 26.40 -13.94
CA PRO A 76 12.60 25.55 -12.83
C PRO A 76 12.71 24.09 -13.29
N MET A 77 13.67 23.37 -12.71
CA MET A 77 13.83 21.93 -12.96
C MET A 77 12.86 21.14 -12.07
N VAL A 78 12.18 20.17 -12.66
CA VAL A 78 11.37 19.17 -11.98
C VAL A 78 11.90 17.80 -12.34
N ALA A 79 12.23 16.97 -11.35
CA ALA A 79 12.85 15.67 -11.58
C ALA A 79 11.94 14.51 -11.15
N LEU A 80 11.72 13.54 -12.04
CA LEU A 80 11.20 12.22 -11.69
C LEU A 80 12.35 11.37 -11.16
N LEU A 81 12.33 11.04 -9.87
CA LEU A 81 13.44 10.32 -9.25
C LEU A 81 13.44 8.84 -9.65
N GLU A 82 12.27 8.22 -9.65
CA GLU A 82 12.09 6.80 -9.94
C GLU A 82 11.36 6.63 -11.27
N GLY A 83 12.08 6.18 -12.30
CA GLY A 83 11.52 5.90 -13.62
C GLY A 83 12.21 6.66 -14.76
N ARG A 84 11.93 6.21 -15.99
CA ARG A 84 12.44 6.79 -17.25
C ARG A 84 11.39 7.55 -18.04
N ASP A 85 10.14 7.09 -17.96
CA ASP A 85 9.05 7.71 -18.70
C ASP A 85 8.51 8.90 -17.93
N CYS A 86 8.67 10.09 -18.51
CA CYS A 86 8.08 11.33 -18.02
C CYS A 86 7.23 12.02 -19.09
N SER A 87 6.75 11.26 -20.09
CA SER A 87 6.02 11.80 -21.24
C SER A 87 4.74 12.53 -20.84
N VAL A 88 4.03 12.00 -19.83
CA VAL A 88 2.81 12.59 -19.27
C VAL A 88 3.15 13.92 -18.58
N GLU A 89 4.09 13.92 -17.64
CA GLU A 89 4.50 15.09 -16.87
C GLU A 89 5.07 16.18 -17.79
N MET A 90 5.90 15.79 -18.78
CA MET A 90 6.44 16.69 -19.80
C MET A 90 5.32 17.39 -20.55
N SER A 91 4.28 16.66 -21.00
CA SER A 91 3.17 17.25 -21.75
C SER A 91 2.41 18.31 -20.93
N ILE A 92 2.29 18.09 -19.62
CA ILE A 92 1.55 18.97 -18.69
C ILE A 92 2.40 20.18 -18.28
N LEU A 93 3.70 19.98 -18.08
CA LEU A 93 4.63 20.97 -17.50
C LEU A 93 5.50 21.70 -18.52
N LYS A 94 5.43 21.37 -19.82
CA LYS A 94 6.27 21.93 -20.91
C LYS A 94 6.39 23.46 -20.93
N ASP A 95 5.35 24.18 -20.48
CA ASP A 95 5.29 25.63 -20.52
C ASP A 95 5.83 26.31 -19.24
N VAL A 96 6.05 25.53 -18.16
CA VAL A 96 6.38 26.06 -16.83
C VAL A 96 7.66 25.49 -16.24
N ALA A 97 8.13 24.32 -16.67
CA ALA A 97 9.29 23.66 -16.08
C ALA A 97 10.10 22.87 -17.11
N THR A 98 11.37 22.66 -16.80
CA THR A 98 12.20 21.64 -17.46
C THR A 98 12.04 20.34 -16.70
N VAL A 99 11.49 19.31 -17.35
CA VAL A 99 11.29 17.99 -16.74
C VAL A 99 12.49 17.11 -17.06
N ALA A 100 13.04 16.45 -16.04
CA ALA A 100 14.11 15.46 -16.14
C ALA A 100 13.71 14.19 -15.40
N PHE A 101 14.40 13.09 -15.66
CA PHE A 101 14.26 11.84 -14.92
C PHE A 101 15.62 11.32 -14.46
N CYS A 102 15.66 10.56 -13.38
CA CYS A 102 16.88 9.98 -12.83
C CYS A 102 16.99 8.47 -13.10
N ASP A 103 15.86 7.76 -13.18
CA ASP A 103 15.80 6.29 -13.15
C ASP A 103 16.57 5.67 -11.97
N ALA A 104 16.54 6.35 -10.82
CA ALA A 104 17.29 5.95 -9.66
C ALA A 104 16.55 4.84 -8.89
N THR A 105 17.30 3.83 -8.44
CA THR A 105 16.79 2.83 -7.50
C THR A 105 17.13 3.16 -6.05
N SER A 106 18.10 4.06 -5.86
CA SER A 106 18.56 4.54 -4.58
C SER A 106 18.95 6.01 -4.66
N ILE A 107 19.01 6.69 -3.51
CA ILE A 107 19.37 8.11 -3.45
C ILE A 107 20.80 8.40 -3.94
N ALA A 108 21.69 7.40 -3.88
CA ALA A 108 23.08 7.50 -4.32
C ALA A 108 23.23 7.59 -5.85
N GLU A 109 22.23 7.14 -6.60
CA GLU A 109 22.23 7.19 -8.07
C GLU A 109 21.75 8.55 -8.61
N ILE A 110 21.20 9.41 -7.76
CA ILE A 110 20.70 10.72 -8.17
C ILE A 110 21.89 11.65 -8.47
N HIS A 111 21.92 12.17 -9.69
CA HIS A 111 22.97 13.08 -10.12
C HIS A 111 22.96 14.37 -9.28
N GLN A 112 24.14 14.87 -8.89
CA GLN A 112 24.30 16.05 -8.02
C GLN A 112 23.48 17.27 -8.45
N LYS A 113 23.38 17.49 -9.77
CA LYS A 113 22.57 18.56 -10.36
C LYS A 113 21.12 18.56 -9.87
N VAL A 114 20.51 17.38 -9.68
CA VAL A 114 19.13 17.24 -9.20
C VAL A 114 18.98 17.78 -7.80
N PHE A 115 19.90 17.47 -6.88
CA PHE A 115 19.90 18.00 -5.52
C PHE A 115 20.07 19.53 -5.48
N LEU A 116 20.90 20.07 -6.36
CA LEU A 116 21.22 21.50 -6.36
C LEU A 116 20.12 22.36 -7.02
N GLU A 117 19.55 21.88 -8.13
CA GLU A 117 18.74 22.72 -9.03
C GLU A 117 17.25 22.36 -9.05
N SER A 118 16.82 21.19 -8.54
CA SER A 118 15.40 20.82 -8.62
C SER A 118 14.56 21.68 -7.69
N TRP A 119 13.49 22.24 -8.24
CA TRP A 119 12.45 22.94 -7.50
C TRP A 119 11.29 22.03 -7.13
N GLY A 120 11.05 21.01 -7.95
CA GLY A 120 10.07 19.96 -7.69
C GLY A 120 10.66 18.58 -7.93
N ILE A 121 10.18 17.59 -7.19
CA ILE A 121 10.45 16.18 -7.50
C ILE A 121 9.17 15.37 -7.54
N PHE A 122 9.13 14.39 -8.45
CA PHE A 122 8.18 13.29 -8.44
C PHE A 122 8.84 12.04 -7.87
N LEU A 123 8.15 11.36 -6.96
CA LEU A 123 8.66 10.23 -6.18
C LEU A 123 7.62 9.10 -6.17
N TRP A 124 8.06 7.85 -6.26
CA TRP A 124 7.22 6.66 -6.06
C TRP A 124 7.45 6.13 -4.64
N ASP A 125 7.66 4.83 -4.46
CA ASP A 125 7.73 4.18 -3.13
C ASP A 125 9.14 3.66 -2.78
N ARG A 126 10.06 3.55 -3.74
CA ARG A 126 11.37 2.92 -3.50
C ARG A 126 12.32 3.84 -2.78
N ILE A 127 12.43 5.09 -3.21
CA ILE A 127 13.39 6.04 -2.63
C ILE A 127 12.83 6.59 -1.33
N GLN A 128 13.67 6.59 -0.29
CA GLN A 128 13.36 7.12 1.04
C GLN A 128 14.03 8.49 1.19
N LEU A 129 13.24 9.50 1.52
CA LEU A 129 13.69 10.87 1.78
C LEU A 129 13.67 11.14 3.28
N THR A 130 14.74 10.71 3.97
CA THR A 130 14.97 11.02 5.38
C THR A 130 15.37 12.49 5.56
N ALA A 131 15.40 12.99 6.80
CA ALA A 131 15.95 14.30 7.11
C ALA A 131 17.34 14.56 6.47
N GLU A 132 18.25 13.58 6.56
CA GLU A 132 19.60 13.67 5.96
C GLU A 132 19.55 13.78 4.44
N GLU A 133 18.65 13.06 3.78
CA GLU A 133 18.51 13.12 2.34
C GLU A 133 17.87 14.43 1.87
N LEU A 134 16.92 14.97 2.64
CA LEU A 134 16.31 16.26 2.38
C LEU A 134 17.32 17.41 2.52
N GLU A 135 18.34 17.29 3.38
CA GLU A 135 19.42 18.29 3.49
C GLU A 135 20.26 18.45 2.21
N LYS A 136 20.33 17.42 1.37
CA LYS A 136 21.07 17.49 0.10
C LYS A 136 20.41 18.46 -0.88
N PHE A 137 19.09 18.65 -0.78
CA PHE A 137 18.33 19.52 -1.67
C PHE A 137 18.45 20.99 -1.30
N ARG A 138 18.99 21.81 -2.22
CA ARG A 138 19.19 23.26 -1.99
C ARG A 138 18.03 24.14 -2.46
N SER A 139 17.36 23.74 -3.53
CA SER A 139 16.35 24.55 -4.21
C SER A 139 14.94 23.97 -4.13
N LEU A 140 14.78 22.80 -3.51
CA LEU A 140 13.54 22.04 -3.52
C LEU A 140 12.43 22.81 -2.79
N LYS A 141 11.26 22.89 -3.41
CA LYS A 141 10.06 23.55 -2.88
C LYS A 141 8.88 22.60 -2.75
N VAL A 142 8.84 21.54 -3.56
CA VAL A 142 7.71 20.62 -3.59
C VAL A 142 8.13 19.19 -3.91
N ILE A 143 7.54 18.25 -3.18
CA ILE A 143 7.63 16.81 -3.41
C ILE A 143 6.22 16.36 -3.77
N VAL A 144 6.07 15.67 -4.90
CA VAL A 144 4.81 15.05 -5.30
C VAL A 144 4.99 13.54 -5.33
N LYS A 145 4.36 12.86 -4.37
CA LYS A 145 4.30 11.40 -4.34
C LYS A 145 3.28 10.92 -5.37
N ILE A 146 3.72 10.12 -6.33
CA ILE A 146 2.84 9.47 -7.31
C ILE A 146 2.20 8.25 -6.64
N GLY A 147 1.08 8.48 -5.97
CA GLY A 147 0.36 7.48 -5.18
C GLY A 147 -0.17 8.07 -3.86
N PRO A 148 -0.89 7.27 -3.05
CA PRO A 148 -1.57 7.77 -1.85
C PRO A 148 -0.68 7.82 -0.60
N GLY A 149 0.23 6.84 -0.40
CA GLY A 149 1.11 6.79 0.78
C GLY A 149 2.19 7.86 0.77
N VAL A 150 2.65 8.34 1.94
CA VAL A 150 3.73 9.34 2.07
C VAL A 150 4.79 8.91 3.10
N GLU A 151 4.78 7.63 3.47
CA GLU A 151 5.62 7.03 4.49
C GLU A 151 7.12 7.05 4.16
N ASN A 152 7.48 7.22 2.89
CA ASN A 152 8.86 7.29 2.43
C ASN A 152 9.43 8.71 2.44
N VAL A 153 8.69 9.70 2.98
CA VAL A 153 9.15 11.08 3.12
C VAL A 153 9.06 11.49 4.59
N ASP A 154 10.15 12.03 5.12
CA ASP A 154 10.15 12.66 6.44
C ASP A 154 9.38 13.99 6.38
N LEU A 155 8.10 13.93 6.72
CA LEU A 155 7.19 15.07 6.65
C LEU A 155 7.57 16.20 7.63
N GLU A 156 8.17 15.85 8.77
CA GLU A 156 8.59 16.86 9.77
C GLU A 156 9.82 17.62 9.26
N ALA A 157 10.81 16.90 8.73
CA ALA A 157 11.99 17.52 8.12
C ALA A 157 11.62 18.35 6.87
N ALA A 158 10.72 17.83 6.02
CA ALA A 158 10.23 18.58 4.86
C ALA A 158 9.54 19.89 5.27
N ALA A 159 8.68 19.85 6.30
CA ALA A 159 8.01 21.04 6.83
C ALA A 159 9.00 22.06 7.41
N GLN A 160 10.01 21.62 8.16
CA GLN A 160 11.07 22.50 8.70
C GLN A 160 11.85 23.20 7.59
N LYS A 161 12.04 22.54 6.44
CA LYS A 161 12.69 23.11 5.24
C LYS A 161 11.75 23.88 4.33
N GLN A 162 10.48 24.05 4.72
CA GLN A 162 9.43 24.70 3.91
C GLN A 162 9.24 24.03 2.54
N ILE A 163 9.38 22.71 2.49
CA ILE A 163 9.11 21.88 1.32
C ILE A 163 7.68 21.35 1.44
N ALA A 164 6.82 21.70 0.48
CA ALA A 164 5.48 21.15 0.40
C ALA A 164 5.55 19.67 0.01
N VAL A 165 4.80 18.81 0.69
CA VAL A 165 4.63 17.40 0.31
C VAL A 165 3.19 17.18 -0.11
N CYS A 166 3.01 16.74 -1.34
CA CYS A 166 1.71 16.41 -1.93
C CYS A 166 1.71 14.94 -2.32
N ASN A 167 0.53 14.33 -2.29
CA ASN A 167 0.30 12.97 -2.76
C ASN A 167 -0.87 12.96 -3.76
N VAL A 168 -0.96 11.90 -4.57
CA VAL A 168 -2.10 11.71 -5.47
C VAL A 168 -3.14 10.87 -4.73
N ASP A 169 -3.93 11.58 -3.93
CA ASP A 169 -5.09 11.05 -3.24
C ASP A 169 -6.11 10.53 -4.28
N GLY A 170 -6.44 9.25 -4.22
CA GLY A 170 -7.38 8.63 -5.16
C GLY A 170 -6.75 7.69 -6.20
N TYR A 171 -5.42 7.67 -6.32
CA TYR A 171 -4.73 6.79 -7.24
C TYR A 171 -4.95 5.31 -6.90
N GLY A 172 -5.38 4.53 -7.90
CA GLY A 172 -5.41 3.06 -7.82
C GLY A 172 -6.47 2.47 -6.89
N ILE A 173 -7.51 3.22 -6.51
CA ILE A 173 -8.51 2.72 -5.54
C ILE A 173 -9.25 1.50 -6.08
N GLU A 174 -9.83 1.64 -7.28
CA GLU A 174 -10.64 0.58 -7.88
C GLU A 174 -9.74 -0.59 -8.31
N GLU A 175 -8.55 -0.31 -8.82
CA GLU A 175 -7.56 -1.30 -9.23
C GLU A 175 -7.06 -2.13 -8.03
N ALA A 176 -6.78 -1.49 -6.89
CA ALA A 176 -6.41 -2.19 -5.66
C ALA A 176 -7.57 -3.03 -5.12
N ALA A 177 -8.81 -2.52 -5.21
CA ALA A 177 -10.00 -3.26 -4.79
C ALA A 177 -10.26 -4.47 -5.70
N ASP A 178 -10.14 -4.31 -7.02
CA ASP A 178 -10.28 -5.38 -8.01
C ASP A 178 -9.21 -6.45 -7.81
N THR A 179 -7.96 -6.03 -7.59
CA THR A 179 -6.85 -6.94 -7.27
C THR A 179 -7.13 -7.72 -5.99
N THR A 180 -7.59 -7.03 -4.93
CA THR A 180 -7.94 -7.67 -3.65
C THR A 180 -9.03 -8.72 -3.85
N ILE A 181 -10.12 -8.39 -4.55
CA ILE A 181 -11.20 -9.34 -4.83
C ILE A 181 -10.70 -10.50 -5.68
N GLY A 182 -9.87 -10.24 -6.70
CA GLY A 182 -9.23 -11.27 -7.51
C GLY A 182 -8.41 -12.25 -6.66
N MET A 183 -7.63 -11.75 -5.71
CA MET A 183 -6.85 -12.58 -4.78
C MET A 183 -7.75 -13.37 -3.83
N ILE A 184 -8.80 -12.77 -3.28
CA ILE A 184 -9.79 -13.46 -2.44
C ILE A 184 -10.44 -14.59 -3.24
N LEU A 185 -10.94 -14.31 -4.44
CA LEU A 185 -11.56 -15.32 -5.30
C LEU A 185 -10.57 -16.43 -5.64
N ASN A 186 -9.31 -16.07 -5.92
CA ASN A 186 -8.27 -17.06 -6.18
C ASN A 186 -8.05 -17.98 -4.97
N LEU A 187 -8.09 -17.48 -3.73
CA LEU A 187 -7.96 -18.31 -2.52
C LEU A 187 -9.17 -19.26 -2.35
N PHE A 188 -10.39 -18.76 -2.55
CA PHE A 188 -11.60 -19.57 -2.40
C PHE A 188 -11.81 -20.58 -3.53
N ARG A 189 -11.41 -20.24 -4.76
CA ARG A 189 -11.66 -21.02 -5.99
C ARG A 189 -10.42 -21.72 -6.53
N ARG A 190 -9.26 -21.45 -5.95
CA ARG A 190 -7.97 -22.08 -6.23
C ARG A 190 -7.57 -22.00 -7.72
N ILE A 191 -7.94 -20.91 -8.39
CA ILE A 191 -7.82 -20.75 -9.86
C ILE A 191 -6.37 -20.92 -10.31
N ASN A 192 -5.43 -20.22 -9.67
CA ASN A 192 -4.01 -20.29 -10.01
C ASN A 192 -3.39 -21.66 -9.70
N TRP A 193 -3.90 -22.38 -8.70
CA TRP A 193 -3.43 -23.74 -8.40
C TRP A 193 -3.86 -24.68 -9.51
N PHE A 194 -5.13 -24.67 -9.91
CA PHE A 194 -5.61 -25.51 -11.00
C PHE A 194 -4.95 -25.15 -12.34
N ASP A 195 -4.76 -23.87 -12.64
CA ASP A 195 -4.01 -23.44 -13.84
C ASP A 195 -2.57 -24.00 -13.85
N LYS A 196 -1.87 -23.91 -12.72
CA LYS A 196 -0.52 -24.47 -12.60
C LYS A 196 -0.51 -25.98 -12.80
N MET A 197 -1.43 -26.70 -12.17
CA MET A 197 -1.50 -28.15 -12.27
C MET A 197 -1.80 -28.63 -13.70
N VAL A 198 -2.68 -27.94 -14.44
CA VAL A 198 -2.93 -28.24 -15.87
C VAL A 198 -1.63 -28.09 -16.68
N LYS A 199 -0.86 -27.04 -16.41
CA LYS A 199 0.44 -26.80 -17.07
C LYS A 199 1.49 -27.84 -16.69
N ASP A 200 1.44 -28.35 -15.47
CA ASP A 200 2.34 -29.38 -14.96
C ASP A 200 1.96 -30.81 -15.44
N GLY A 201 0.82 -30.97 -16.14
CA GLY A 201 0.41 -32.22 -16.77
C GLY A 201 -0.42 -33.17 -15.88
N ASN A 202 -0.98 -32.65 -14.80
CA ASN A 202 -1.80 -33.38 -13.83
C ASN A 202 -3.08 -33.99 -14.45
N ASP A 203 -3.55 -35.13 -13.93
CA ASP A 203 -4.69 -35.88 -14.49
C ASP A 203 -6.00 -35.55 -13.78
N PHE A 204 -6.88 -34.81 -14.46
CA PHE A 204 -8.19 -34.39 -13.92
C PHE A 204 -9.37 -35.26 -14.40
N LYS A 205 -9.14 -36.48 -14.88
CA LYS A 205 -10.23 -37.34 -15.40
C LYS A 205 -11.30 -37.69 -14.36
N ASN A 206 -10.91 -37.78 -13.09
CA ASN A 206 -11.76 -38.26 -12.02
C ASN A 206 -11.81 -37.26 -10.86
N PHE A 207 -12.90 -37.26 -10.10
CA PHE A 207 -13.11 -36.34 -8.99
C PHE A 207 -12.05 -36.52 -7.89
N GLU A 208 -11.66 -37.76 -7.61
CA GLU A 208 -10.66 -38.10 -6.60
C GLU A 208 -9.30 -37.46 -6.92
N ASN A 209 -8.87 -37.49 -8.18
CA ASN A 209 -7.61 -36.86 -8.59
C ASN A 209 -7.68 -35.33 -8.46
N ILE A 210 -8.82 -34.72 -8.79
CA ILE A 210 -9.03 -33.26 -8.62
C ILE A 210 -8.93 -32.89 -7.14
N GLU A 211 -9.54 -33.69 -6.26
CA GLU A 211 -9.54 -33.46 -4.81
C GLU A 211 -8.15 -33.68 -4.19
N GLU A 212 -7.48 -34.80 -4.52
CA GLU A 212 -6.17 -35.16 -3.99
C GLU A 212 -5.08 -34.17 -4.41
N GLU A 213 -5.09 -33.75 -5.66
CA GLU A 213 -4.01 -32.91 -6.18
C GLU A 213 -4.31 -31.41 -6.03
N GLY A 214 -5.57 -31.01 -6.17
CA GLY A 214 -5.98 -29.62 -6.24
C GLY A 214 -6.58 -29.06 -4.95
N GLY A 215 -7.04 -29.92 -4.04
CA GLY A 215 -7.79 -29.53 -2.84
C GLY A 215 -9.22 -29.05 -3.16
N ILE A 216 -10.04 -28.91 -2.12
CA ILE A 216 -11.46 -28.55 -2.25
C ILE A 216 -11.63 -27.04 -2.30
N CYS A 217 -12.38 -26.55 -3.29
CA CYS A 217 -12.82 -25.16 -3.32
C CYS A 217 -13.86 -24.86 -2.25
N SER A 218 -13.73 -23.71 -1.59
CA SER A 218 -14.71 -23.25 -0.60
C SER A 218 -15.86 -22.51 -1.26
N ARG A 219 -17.09 -22.72 -0.75
CA ARG A 219 -18.25 -21.88 -1.09
C ARG A 219 -18.03 -20.50 -0.48
N ILE A 220 -18.23 -19.43 -1.24
CA ILE A 220 -18.06 -18.05 -0.71
C ILE A 220 -19.25 -17.61 0.14
N ARG A 221 -20.48 -17.75 -0.37
CA ARG A 221 -21.70 -17.24 0.28
C ARG A 221 -21.79 -17.67 1.75
N GLY A 222 -22.02 -16.70 2.63
CA GLY A 222 -22.14 -16.89 4.08
C GLY A 222 -20.83 -16.81 4.85
N HIS A 223 -19.67 -16.79 4.17
CA HIS A 223 -18.39 -16.53 4.83
C HIS A 223 -18.30 -15.07 5.29
N ILE A 224 -17.49 -14.85 6.31
CA ILE A 224 -17.19 -13.54 6.89
C ILE A 224 -15.87 -13.05 6.30
N LEU A 225 -15.91 -11.88 5.68
CA LEU A 225 -14.73 -11.12 5.25
C LEU A 225 -14.48 -9.99 6.25
N GLY A 226 -13.36 -10.05 6.96
CA GLY A 226 -12.92 -9.02 7.89
C GLY A 226 -11.95 -8.05 7.23
N LEU A 227 -12.32 -6.77 7.19
CA LEU A 227 -11.48 -5.70 6.65
C LEU A 227 -10.79 -4.94 7.80
N ILE A 228 -9.46 -4.87 7.77
CA ILE A 228 -8.70 -4.02 8.69
C ILE A 228 -8.42 -2.70 7.98
N GLY A 229 -9.12 -1.65 8.40
CA GLY A 229 -9.21 -0.36 7.71
C GLY A 229 -10.42 -0.30 6.76
N LEU A 230 -11.22 0.76 6.88
CA LEU A 230 -12.37 1.01 6.01
C LEU A 230 -12.26 2.40 5.34
N GLY A 231 -11.07 2.66 4.79
CA GLY A 231 -10.84 3.79 3.89
C GLY A 231 -11.42 3.56 2.49
N ARG A 232 -10.98 4.34 1.50
CA ARG A 232 -11.51 4.31 0.12
C ARG A 232 -11.43 2.90 -0.52
N VAL A 233 -10.28 2.23 -0.42
CA VAL A 233 -10.10 0.85 -0.93
C VAL A 233 -10.94 -0.15 -0.14
N GLY A 234 -10.96 -0.05 1.20
CA GLY A 234 -11.75 -0.95 2.04
C GLY A 234 -13.24 -0.90 1.72
N VAL A 235 -13.79 0.31 1.49
CA VAL A 235 -15.18 0.49 1.01
C VAL A 235 -15.39 -0.16 -0.35
N ALA A 236 -14.51 0.10 -1.32
CA ALA A 236 -14.62 -0.47 -2.67
C ALA A 236 -14.58 -2.01 -2.66
N VAL A 237 -13.74 -2.61 -1.81
CA VAL A 237 -13.68 -4.06 -1.57
C VAL A 237 -14.96 -4.57 -0.91
N ALA A 238 -15.45 -3.89 0.13
CA ALA A 238 -16.66 -4.29 0.86
C ALA A 238 -17.88 -4.36 -0.07
N LEU A 239 -18.08 -3.36 -0.92
CA LEU A 239 -19.20 -3.30 -1.87
C LEU A 239 -19.15 -4.44 -2.89
N ARG A 240 -17.96 -4.75 -3.42
CA ARG A 240 -17.76 -5.88 -4.34
C ARG A 240 -17.98 -7.22 -3.65
N ALA A 241 -17.41 -7.40 -2.46
CA ALA A 241 -17.50 -8.65 -1.70
C ALA A 241 -18.96 -9.03 -1.38
N LYS A 242 -19.82 -8.03 -1.11
CA LYS A 242 -21.26 -8.25 -0.91
C LYS A 242 -21.95 -8.92 -2.09
N ALA A 243 -21.57 -8.60 -3.33
CA ALA A 243 -22.15 -9.23 -4.52
C ALA A 243 -21.88 -10.75 -4.58
N PHE A 244 -20.76 -11.20 -4.02
CA PHE A 244 -20.43 -12.63 -3.90
C PHE A 244 -21.11 -13.31 -2.71
N GLY A 245 -21.82 -12.55 -1.86
CA GLY A 245 -22.53 -13.05 -0.69
C GLY A 245 -21.67 -13.19 0.56
N PHE A 246 -20.58 -12.43 0.68
CA PHE A 246 -19.85 -12.29 1.93
C PHE A 246 -20.65 -11.49 2.96
N ASN A 247 -20.55 -11.89 4.22
CA ASN A 247 -20.85 -11.05 5.37
C ASN A 247 -19.60 -10.21 5.66
N VAL A 248 -19.66 -8.90 5.42
CA VAL A 248 -18.48 -8.04 5.56
C VAL A 248 -18.50 -7.36 6.93
N ILE A 249 -17.44 -7.57 7.70
CA ILE A 249 -17.16 -6.88 8.95
C ILE A 249 -15.89 -6.04 8.82
N PHE A 250 -15.72 -4.99 9.62
CA PHE A 250 -14.49 -4.21 9.59
C PHE A 250 -14.07 -3.68 10.96
N PHE A 251 -12.77 -3.46 11.11
CA PHE A 251 -12.16 -2.77 12.23
C PHE A 251 -11.39 -1.56 11.70
N ASP A 252 -11.79 -0.37 12.15
CA ASP A 252 -11.07 0.88 11.91
C ASP A 252 -11.23 1.78 13.14
N PRO A 253 -10.17 2.03 13.93
CA PRO A 253 -10.28 2.80 15.16
C PRO A 253 -10.33 4.32 14.93
N TYR A 254 -10.15 4.79 13.70
CA TYR A 254 -10.05 6.22 13.39
C TYR A 254 -11.32 6.81 12.78
N LEU A 255 -12.28 5.96 12.39
CA LEU A 255 -13.56 6.40 11.85
C LEU A 255 -14.55 6.78 12.95
N GLU A 256 -15.36 7.78 12.66
CA GLU A 256 -16.48 8.20 13.51
C GLU A 256 -17.58 7.14 13.52
N ASP A 257 -18.36 7.10 14.60
CA ASP A 257 -19.48 6.17 14.74
C ASP A 257 -20.56 6.47 13.69
N GLY A 258 -21.20 5.41 13.17
CA GLY A 258 -22.25 5.52 12.15
C GLY A 258 -21.76 5.54 10.71
N TYR A 259 -20.43 5.58 10.47
CA TYR A 259 -19.86 5.46 9.12
C TYR A 259 -20.26 4.15 8.43
N GLU A 260 -20.40 3.07 9.21
CA GLU A 260 -20.84 1.75 8.77
C GLU A 260 -22.25 1.73 8.18
N ASN A 261 -23.14 2.62 8.63
CA ASN A 261 -24.55 2.65 8.22
C ASN A 261 -24.70 3.04 6.75
N SER A 262 -23.86 3.96 6.27
CA SER A 262 -23.84 4.41 4.87
C SER A 262 -23.58 3.28 3.88
N TYR A 263 -22.88 2.22 4.33
CA TYR A 263 -22.51 1.08 3.49
C TYR A 263 -23.22 -0.22 3.92
N GLY A 264 -24.04 -0.19 4.98
CA GLY A 264 -24.69 -1.37 5.57
C GLY A 264 -23.68 -2.44 5.99
N LEU A 265 -22.58 -2.03 6.63
CA LEU A 265 -21.52 -2.93 7.11
C LEU A 265 -21.61 -3.11 8.62
N THR A 266 -20.98 -4.16 9.13
CA THR A 266 -20.87 -4.37 10.59
C THR A 266 -19.49 -3.93 11.06
N ARG A 267 -19.45 -2.95 11.97
CA ARG A 267 -18.21 -2.55 12.64
C ARG A 267 -17.96 -3.44 13.85
N VAL A 268 -16.71 -3.87 14.02
CA VAL A 268 -16.24 -4.49 15.27
C VAL A 268 -15.28 -3.53 15.97
N HIS A 269 -15.21 -3.60 17.30
CA HIS A 269 -14.53 -2.56 18.09
C HIS A 269 -13.10 -2.91 18.49
N ASN A 270 -12.65 -4.13 18.21
CA ASN A 270 -11.29 -4.57 18.48
C ASN A 270 -10.80 -5.59 17.46
N MET A 271 -9.48 -5.70 17.36
CA MET A 271 -8.81 -6.59 16.41
C MET A 271 -9.15 -8.08 16.68
N THR A 272 -9.20 -8.50 17.94
CA THR A 272 -9.48 -9.89 18.31
C THR A 272 -10.84 -10.34 17.78
N GLU A 273 -11.87 -9.51 17.95
CA GLU A 273 -13.21 -9.78 17.46
C GLU A 273 -13.24 -9.98 15.94
N LEU A 274 -12.52 -9.12 15.19
CA LEU A 274 -12.39 -9.27 13.74
C LEU A 274 -11.74 -10.60 13.37
N LEU A 275 -10.57 -10.89 13.96
CA LEU A 275 -9.75 -12.05 13.58
C LEU A 275 -10.45 -13.39 13.91
N VAL A 276 -11.13 -13.46 15.06
CA VAL A 276 -11.84 -14.67 15.50
C VAL A 276 -13.08 -14.96 14.65
N GLN A 277 -13.76 -13.96 14.11
CA GLN A 277 -14.97 -14.16 13.31
C GLN A 277 -14.67 -14.41 11.82
N SER A 278 -13.60 -13.81 11.31
CA SER A 278 -13.29 -13.75 9.88
C SER A 278 -12.81 -15.07 9.30
N HIS A 279 -13.42 -15.50 8.20
CA HIS A 279 -12.91 -16.61 7.40
C HIS A 279 -11.86 -16.14 6.39
N CYS A 280 -11.89 -14.85 6.04
CA CYS A 280 -10.86 -14.18 5.25
C CYS A 280 -10.62 -12.80 5.87
N VAL A 281 -9.36 -12.46 6.10
CA VAL A 281 -8.93 -11.15 6.59
C VAL A 281 -8.21 -10.42 5.45
N SER A 282 -8.59 -9.17 5.20
CA SER A 282 -7.96 -8.32 4.20
C SER A 282 -7.50 -6.99 4.80
N LEU A 283 -6.26 -6.60 4.51
CA LEU A 283 -5.64 -5.38 5.05
C LEU A 283 -5.83 -4.22 4.09
N HIS A 284 -6.38 -3.11 4.59
CA HIS A 284 -6.67 -1.85 3.87
C HIS A 284 -6.34 -0.60 4.69
N CYS A 285 -5.36 -0.70 5.59
CA CYS A 285 -4.89 0.39 6.44
C CYS A 285 -3.47 0.86 6.05
N GLY A 286 -3.15 2.13 6.31
CA GLY A 286 -1.81 2.67 6.14
C GLY A 286 -0.89 2.38 7.33
N LEU A 287 0.41 2.70 7.21
CA LEU A 287 1.41 2.46 8.27
C LEU A 287 1.44 3.48 9.41
N ARG A 288 0.63 4.53 9.33
CA ARG A 288 0.74 5.65 10.28
C ARG A 288 0.43 5.20 11.70
N GLY A 289 1.39 5.38 12.62
CA GLY A 289 1.25 4.96 14.02
C GLY A 289 1.39 3.45 14.23
N ILE A 290 1.88 2.73 13.22
CA ILE A 290 2.14 1.29 13.27
C ILE A 290 3.65 1.07 13.32
N ASP A 291 4.16 0.85 14.53
CA ASP A 291 5.59 0.61 14.77
C ASP A 291 5.98 -0.86 14.62
N SER A 292 5.01 -1.77 14.67
CA SER A 292 5.19 -3.21 14.52
C SER A 292 4.08 -3.83 13.65
N PRO A 293 4.33 -4.99 13.00
CA PRO A 293 3.33 -5.65 12.18
C PRO A 293 2.05 -5.96 12.97
N ILE A 294 0.90 -5.56 12.40
CA ILE A 294 -0.42 -5.83 12.98
C ILE A 294 -0.81 -7.31 12.85
N ILE A 295 -0.34 -7.96 11.78
CA ILE A 295 -0.39 -9.42 11.63
C ILE A 295 0.97 -9.96 12.02
N ASN A 296 1.04 -10.60 13.17
CA ASN A 296 2.25 -11.16 13.78
C ASN A 296 1.92 -12.52 14.41
N ASP A 297 2.91 -13.17 15.03
CA ASP A 297 2.72 -14.47 15.66
C ASP A 297 1.48 -14.52 16.56
N TYR A 298 1.32 -13.54 17.46
CA TYR A 298 0.19 -13.48 18.37
C TYR A 298 -1.15 -13.31 17.66
N THR A 299 -1.27 -12.35 16.73
CA THR A 299 -2.55 -12.08 16.07
C THR A 299 -2.94 -13.19 15.10
N ILE A 300 -1.98 -13.89 14.51
CA ILE A 300 -2.24 -15.09 13.71
C ILE A 300 -2.86 -16.20 14.56
N HIS A 301 -2.42 -16.40 15.80
CA HIS A 301 -3.04 -17.40 16.70
C HIS A 301 -4.49 -17.06 17.08
N LEU A 302 -4.93 -15.81 16.89
CA LEU A 302 -6.32 -15.40 17.08
C LEU A 302 -7.18 -15.65 15.84
N MET A 303 -6.57 -15.83 14.67
CA MET A 303 -7.30 -16.10 13.43
C MET A 303 -7.94 -17.48 13.49
N ARG A 304 -9.04 -17.64 12.77
CA ARG A 304 -9.69 -18.94 12.63
C ARG A 304 -8.73 -19.95 11.96
N PRO A 305 -8.71 -21.22 12.40
CA PRO A 305 -8.02 -22.26 11.66
C PRO A 305 -8.51 -22.32 10.20
N GLY A 306 -7.58 -22.31 9.25
CA GLY A 306 -7.88 -22.29 7.82
C GLY A 306 -8.38 -20.93 7.28
N ALA A 307 -8.29 -19.84 8.06
CA ALA A 307 -8.61 -18.52 7.56
C ALA A 307 -7.63 -18.07 6.46
N PHE A 308 -8.15 -17.31 5.51
CA PHE A 308 -7.35 -16.67 4.47
C PHE A 308 -6.86 -15.29 4.91
N LEU A 309 -5.67 -14.90 4.44
CA LEU A 309 -5.09 -13.57 4.64
C LEU A 309 -4.75 -12.94 3.29
N VAL A 310 -5.18 -11.69 3.07
CA VAL A 310 -4.88 -10.90 1.88
C VAL A 310 -4.28 -9.55 2.30
N ASN A 311 -3.14 -9.20 1.72
CA ASN A 311 -2.50 -7.91 1.93
C ASN A 311 -2.15 -7.26 0.59
N VAL A 312 -2.94 -6.26 0.20
CA VAL A 312 -2.70 -5.36 -0.96
C VAL A 312 -2.48 -3.93 -0.45
N SER A 313 -2.06 -3.79 0.81
CA SER A 313 -1.75 -2.50 1.43
C SER A 313 -0.24 -2.29 1.47
N HIS A 314 0.40 -2.66 2.57
CA HIS A 314 1.83 -2.44 2.76
C HIS A 314 2.48 -3.66 3.42
N ARG A 315 3.65 -4.08 2.93
CA ARG A 315 4.36 -5.28 3.42
C ARG A 315 4.59 -5.30 4.94
N ARG A 316 5.02 -4.16 5.50
CA ARG A 316 5.29 -3.96 6.94
C ARG A 316 4.10 -4.20 7.88
N LEU A 317 2.87 -4.34 7.36
CA LEU A 317 1.72 -4.71 8.19
C LEU A 317 1.76 -6.18 8.64
N VAL A 318 2.60 -7.00 8.00
CA VAL A 318 2.66 -8.44 8.20
C VAL A 318 4.08 -8.86 8.60
N ASP A 319 4.20 -9.68 9.64
CA ASP A 319 5.41 -10.43 9.94
C ASP A 319 5.45 -11.67 9.04
N GLU A 320 6.23 -11.58 7.97
CA GLU A 320 6.39 -12.63 6.96
C GLU A 320 6.86 -13.96 7.57
N VAL A 321 7.68 -13.91 8.62
CA VAL A 321 8.21 -15.12 9.27
C VAL A 321 7.09 -15.82 10.04
N SER A 322 6.27 -15.06 10.77
CA SER A 322 5.13 -15.63 11.49
C SER A 322 4.08 -16.17 10.54
N VAL A 323 3.80 -15.47 9.44
CA VAL A 323 2.91 -15.96 8.40
C VAL A 323 3.45 -17.24 7.78
N ALA A 324 4.71 -17.29 7.36
CA ALA A 324 5.31 -18.49 6.81
C ALA A 324 5.19 -19.69 7.76
N LYS A 325 5.48 -19.50 9.06
CA LYS A 325 5.31 -20.56 10.07
C LYS A 325 3.88 -21.04 10.20
N ALA A 326 2.92 -20.13 10.24
CA ALA A 326 1.50 -20.44 10.40
C ALA A 326 0.92 -21.11 9.18
N LEU A 327 1.48 -20.78 8.03
CA LEU A 327 1.24 -21.46 6.80
C LEU A 327 1.68 -22.94 7.00
N TYR A 328 2.94 -23.26 7.29
CA TYR A 328 3.45 -24.66 7.32
C TYR A 328 2.99 -25.55 8.50
N ARG A 329 1.85 -25.25 9.13
CA ARG A 329 1.27 -26.00 10.26
C ARG A 329 0.02 -26.76 9.85
#